data_AF-A0A815GI14-F1
#
_entry.id   AF-A0A815GI14-F1
#
_cell.length_a   1.000
_cell.length_b   1.000
_cell.length_c   1.000
_cell.angle_alpha   90.00
_cell.angle_beta   90.00
_cell.angle_gamma   90.00
#
_symmetry.space_group_name_H-M   'P 1'
#
loop_
_entity.id
_entity.type
_entity.pdbx_description
1 polymer ?
#
loop_
_entity_poly.entity_id
_entity_poly.type
_entity_poly.pdbx_seq_one_letter_code
_entity_poly.pdbx_strand_id
1 'polypeptide(L)'
;MDQINQAVDIIVQYIGGNHRQHQDDTVEMTRIPQEHTPSKRPVYIVRQRDITKIQTYFRNKNWLLLPSCTIADTMYLCDQVEYTQKVTKHLQETQAYKIVKRLQSFNGDDGQSYLNGIKERIQWELTNLLNKQSITIEQYQQMIYNNEDDDVQMNSITFLPDTRAGVVVSFRPQMNHATRPTVHITRYLHGFLQTIYDKAACLTTFHNGINVIEAMEIYAKNGSLQHGTRFVTITIEDCEYLFTHEQLLEKLENFLHDYVSPQYKRVLSHETILSLVRLVLETQYFVYDNKLYQQIKGGVSGIPLIKLLINIYLFYWEQQLIQCLYKRKEVFGRSFNKMFFTWNESKQKLCSMLEVIKRKYVHLPIHLSTGSSINYLDIEISQENSILQTKICRSCLTELYTWPYVINYPLEQYMAMIRAILIRAIQSCTNIREFRDEYMLVHSICLFNRFPSDFITSCNHQFFQEFNPSKKDYNYNQISYAHLRQQINMKFKLARLSLSNSVRS
;
A
#
# COMPACT_ATOMS: atom_id res chain seq x y z
N MET A 1 9.48 31.10 -8.27
CA MET A 1 9.78 30.01 -9.24
C MET A 1 11.23 30.02 -9.69
N ASP A 2 11.82 31.16 -10.10
CA ASP A 2 13.24 31.23 -10.53
C ASP A 2 14.28 30.79 -9.49
N GLN A 3 13.93 30.80 -8.19
CA GLN A 3 14.79 30.33 -7.10
C GLN A 3 14.88 28.80 -7.01
N ILE A 4 14.06 28.05 -7.76
CA ILE A 4 14.09 26.58 -7.77
C ILE A 4 15.12 26.13 -8.80
N ASN A 5 16.25 25.62 -8.30
CA ASN A 5 17.38 25.13 -9.09
C ASN A 5 17.79 23.68 -8.75
N GLN A 6 17.04 23.03 -7.88
CA GLN A 6 17.17 21.61 -7.54
C GLN A 6 15.78 20.94 -7.49
N ALA A 7 15.74 19.61 -7.42
CA ALA A 7 14.48 18.88 -7.29
C ALA A 7 13.76 19.21 -5.97
N VAL A 8 12.44 19.38 -6.02
CA VAL A 8 11.61 19.82 -4.88
C VAL A 8 10.31 19.05 -4.80
N ASP A 9 9.77 18.95 -3.59
CA ASP A 9 8.43 18.42 -3.36
C ASP A 9 7.43 19.61 -3.35
N ILE A 10 6.30 19.47 -4.04
CA ILE A 10 5.26 20.49 -4.15
C ILE A 10 3.95 19.90 -3.62
N ILE A 11 3.47 20.44 -2.50
CA ILE A 11 2.19 20.08 -1.91
C ILE A 11 1.11 20.96 -2.53
N VAL A 12 0.09 20.32 -3.08
CA VAL A 12 -1.00 20.99 -3.76
C VAL A 12 -2.18 21.16 -2.82
N GLN A 13 -2.49 22.41 -2.50
CA GLN A 13 -3.59 22.75 -1.61
C GLN A 13 -4.89 22.91 -2.40
N TYR A 14 -5.87 22.07 -2.07
CA TYR A 14 -7.23 22.19 -2.58
C TYR A 14 -7.97 23.26 -1.77
N ILE A 15 -8.27 24.38 -2.42
CA ILE A 15 -9.13 25.42 -1.85
C ILE A 15 -10.51 25.22 -2.47
N GLY A 16 -11.48 24.77 -1.68
CA GLY A 16 -12.89 24.71 -2.11
C GLY A 16 -13.37 26.08 -2.58
N GLY A 17 -13.93 26.15 -3.78
CA GLY A 17 -14.30 27.41 -4.43
C GLY A 17 -15.53 28.06 -3.81
N ASN A 18 -15.41 29.33 -3.42
CA ASN A 18 -16.34 30.44 -3.73
C ASN A 18 -16.03 31.74 -2.96
N HIS A 19 -14.75 32.05 -2.74
CA HIS A 19 -14.39 33.46 -2.72
C HIS A 19 -13.90 33.82 -4.12
N ARG A 20 -14.66 34.67 -4.82
CA ARG A 20 -14.14 35.54 -5.88
C ARG A 20 -13.02 36.40 -5.28
N GLN A 21 -11.87 35.79 -4.99
CA GLN A 21 -10.64 36.52 -4.83
C GLN A 21 -10.25 36.95 -6.23
N HIS A 22 -9.96 38.23 -6.38
CA HIS A 22 -9.47 38.87 -7.59
C HIS A 22 -8.57 37.94 -8.41
N GLN A 23 -8.75 37.96 -9.74
CA GLN A 23 -7.82 37.39 -10.71
C GLN A 23 -6.47 38.11 -10.57
N ASP A 24 -5.73 37.76 -9.54
CA ASP A 24 -4.33 38.09 -9.43
C ASP A 24 -3.58 37.02 -10.22
N ASP A 25 -2.88 37.43 -11.26
CA ASP A 25 -2.16 36.53 -12.16
C ASP A 25 -0.89 35.94 -11.54
N THR A 26 -0.54 36.43 -10.35
CA THR A 26 0.64 36.03 -9.59
C THR A 26 0.50 34.61 -9.04
N VAL A 27 1.49 33.76 -9.36
CA VAL A 27 1.62 32.41 -8.80
C VAL A 27 2.13 32.51 -7.38
N GLU A 28 1.33 32.09 -6.40
CA GLU A 28 1.75 32.03 -5.00
C GLU A 28 2.35 30.66 -4.68
N MET A 29 3.61 30.67 -4.25
CA MET A 29 4.36 29.45 -3.92
C MET A 29 5.14 29.69 -2.63
N THR A 30 4.71 29.03 -1.55
CA THR A 30 5.24 29.25 -0.21
C THR A 30 6.19 28.12 0.17
N ARG A 31 7.44 28.44 0.47
CA ARG A 31 8.42 27.46 0.95
C ARG A 31 8.15 27.12 2.41
N ILE A 32 8.08 25.83 2.74
CA ILE A 32 8.01 25.37 4.13
C ILE A 32 9.42 25.40 4.73
N PRO A 33 9.61 25.94 5.95
CA PRO A 33 10.89 25.87 6.65
C PRO A 33 11.35 24.42 6.83
N GLN A 34 12.63 24.17 6.61
CA GLN A 34 13.19 22.81 6.53
C GLN A 34 13.13 22.05 7.86
N GLU A 35 13.07 22.77 8.98
CA GLU A 35 12.87 22.22 10.33
C GLU A 35 11.49 21.58 10.53
N HIS A 36 10.53 21.91 9.66
CA HIS A 36 9.16 21.41 9.70
C HIS A 36 8.86 20.40 8.59
N THR A 37 9.87 20.02 7.80
CA THR A 37 9.70 19.06 6.71
C THR A 37 10.48 17.78 7.00
N PRO A 38 9.83 16.60 6.97
CA PRO A 38 10.53 15.31 7.04
C PRO A 38 11.35 15.03 5.76
N SER A 39 11.06 15.74 4.67
CA SER A 39 11.84 15.68 3.43
C SER A 39 13.15 16.42 3.64
N LYS A 40 14.26 15.80 3.21
CA LYS A 40 15.56 16.49 3.11
C LYS A 40 15.62 17.44 1.90
N ARG A 41 14.61 17.41 1.02
CA ARG A 41 14.44 18.35 -0.10
C ARG A 41 13.55 19.52 0.31
N PRO A 42 13.69 20.70 -0.32
CA PRO A 42 12.77 21.80 -0.10
C PRO A 42 11.34 21.40 -0.47
N VAL A 43 10.39 21.79 0.38
CA VAL A 43 8.95 21.57 0.16
C VAL A 43 8.28 22.92 -0.07
N TYR A 44 7.43 22.99 -1.10
CA TYR A 44 6.64 24.17 -1.43
C TYR A 44 5.16 23.85 -1.37
N ILE A 45 4.34 24.79 -0.90
CA ILE A 45 2.87 24.72 -0.96
C ILE A 45 2.41 25.62 -2.09
N VAL A 46 1.51 25.11 -2.93
CA VAL A 46 0.91 25.84 -4.04
C VAL A 46 -0.60 25.63 -4.08
N ARG A 47 -1.33 26.59 -4.64
CA ARG A 47 -2.79 26.45 -4.84
C ARG A 47 -3.05 25.57 -6.08
N GLN A 48 -4.07 24.72 -6.04
CA GLN A 48 -4.48 23.88 -7.18
C GLN A 48 -4.61 24.66 -8.50
N ARG A 49 -5.14 25.88 -8.45
CA ARG A 49 -5.35 26.74 -9.64
C ARG A 49 -4.05 27.15 -10.34
N ASP A 50 -2.92 27.14 -9.62
CA ASP A 50 -1.63 27.62 -10.14
C ASP A 50 -0.81 26.49 -10.78
N ILE A 51 -1.22 25.22 -10.65
CA ILE A 51 -0.50 24.05 -11.15
C ILE A 51 -0.22 24.13 -12.65
N THR A 52 -1.21 24.52 -13.46
CA THR A 52 -1.04 24.62 -14.92
C THR A 52 -0.02 25.68 -15.31
N LYS A 53 0.00 26.82 -14.59
CA LYS A 53 0.98 27.90 -14.80
C LYS A 53 2.39 27.41 -14.44
N ILE A 54 2.53 26.75 -13.30
CA ILE A 54 3.80 26.17 -12.82
C ILE A 54 4.31 25.12 -13.82
N GLN A 55 3.45 24.20 -14.25
CA GLN A 55 3.82 23.14 -15.19
C GLN A 55 4.29 23.72 -16.53
N THR A 56 3.61 24.75 -17.05
CA THR A 56 3.98 25.42 -18.30
C THR A 56 5.34 26.11 -18.17
N TYR A 57 5.55 26.84 -17.07
CA TYR A 57 6.79 27.56 -16.80
C TYR A 57 8.00 26.61 -16.72
N PHE A 58 7.89 25.50 -15.99
CA PHE A 58 8.99 24.54 -15.82
C PHE A 58 9.21 23.65 -17.05
N ARG A 59 8.15 23.34 -17.82
CA ARG A 59 8.29 22.63 -19.09
C ARG A 59 9.20 23.38 -20.07
N ASN A 60 9.11 24.71 -20.10
CA ASN A 60 9.99 25.55 -20.93
C ASN A 60 11.47 25.53 -20.49
N LYS A 61 11.75 25.07 -19.27
CA LYS A 61 13.09 24.90 -18.70
C LYS A 61 13.56 23.44 -18.71
N ASN A 62 12.88 22.54 -19.44
CA ASN A 62 13.12 21.08 -19.45
C ASN A 62 12.93 20.39 -18.10
N TRP A 63 12.03 20.92 -17.26
CA TRP A 63 11.68 20.33 -15.97
C TRP A 63 10.29 19.70 -16.03
N LEU A 64 10.14 18.59 -15.32
CA LEU A 64 8.93 17.78 -15.25
C LEU A 64 8.30 17.91 -13.87
N LEU A 65 6.99 18.17 -13.86
CA LEU A 65 6.14 18.12 -12.68
C LEU A 65 5.34 16.82 -12.70
N LEU A 66 5.65 15.90 -11.79
CA LEU A 66 5.11 14.54 -11.75
C LEU A 66 4.36 14.29 -10.44
N PRO A 67 3.21 13.61 -10.42
CA PRO A 67 2.57 13.22 -9.16
C PRO A 67 3.42 12.18 -8.42
N SER A 68 3.51 12.26 -7.09
CA SER A 68 4.14 11.21 -6.27
C SER A 68 3.29 9.94 -6.31
N CYS A 69 3.91 8.77 -6.44
CA CYS A 69 3.18 7.49 -6.38
C CYS A 69 2.84 7.07 -4.94
N THR A 70 3.16 7.88 -3.94
CA THR A 70 3.13 7.48 -2.52
C THR A 70 2.44 8.46 -1.61
N ILE A 71 2.41 9.73 -2.00
CA ILE A 71 1.84 10.82 -1.22
C ILE A 71 0.81 11.51 -2.09
N ALA A 72 -0.46 11.37 -1.73
CA ALA A 72 -1.55 12.08 -2.38
C ALA A 72 -1.30 13.59 -2.34
N ASP A 73 -1.73 14.30 -3.39
CA ASP A 73 -1.63 15.76 -3.50
C ASP A 73 -0.21 16.33 -3.39
N THR A 74 0.80 15.48 -3.52
CA THR A 74 2.20 15.89 -3.62
C THR A 74 2.71 15.61 -5.02
N MET A 75 3.22 16.65 -5.65
CA MET A 75 3.93 16.62 -6.91
C MET A 75 5.42 16.69 -6.64
N TYR A 76 6.21 16.13 -7.54
CA TYR A 76 7.65 16.16 -7.54
C TYR A 76 8.10 16.89 -8.79
N LEU A 77 8.90 17.93 -8.59
CA LEU A 77 9.45 18.72 -9.68
C LEU A 77 10.93 18.34 -9.85
N CYS A 78 11.31 17.90 -11.05
CA CYS A 78 12.67 17.47 -11.36
C CYS A 78 13.09 17.77 -12.80
N ASP A 79 14.39 17.66 -13.06
CA ASP A 79 14.96 17.81 -14.39
C ASP A 79 14.63 16.60 -15.28
N GLN A 80 14.31 16.85 -16.57
CA GLN A 80 13.95 15.80 -17.51
C GLN A 80 15.09 14.83 -17.81
N VAL A 81 16.35 15.30 -17.83
CA VAL A 81 17.52 14.45 -18.04
C VAL A 81 17.73 13.54 -16.83
N GLU A 82 17.61 14.08 -15.62
CA GLU A 82 17.67 13.28 -14.38
C GLU A 82 16.60 12.18 -14.38
N TYR A 83 15.36 12.54 -14.74
CA TYR A 83 14.25 11.59 -14.88
C TYR A 83 14.59 10.45 -15.85
N THR A 84 14.97 10.78 -17.09
CA THR A 84 15.27 9.78 -18.12
C THR A 84 16.43 8.87 -17.73
N GLN A 85 17.48 9.42 -17.08
CA GLN A 85 18.61 8.62 -16.59
C GLN A 85 18.16 7.62 -15.52
N LYS A 86 17.37 8.05 -14.54
CA LYS A 86 16.89 7.18 -13.45
C LYS A 86 15.94 6.09 -13.95
N VAL A 87 15.04 6.42 -14.87
CA VAL A 87 14.15 5.41 -15.49
C VAL A 87 14.94 4.41 -16.30
N THR A 88 15.90 4.86 -17.10
CA THR A 88 16.77 3.97 -17.89
C THR A 88 17.56 3.03 -16.98
N LYS A 89 18.12 3.56 -15.89
CA LYS A 89 18.82 2.79 -14.87
C LYS A 89 17.90 1.73 -14.24
N HIS A 90 16.67 2.09 -13.86
CA HIS A 90 15.70 1.14 -13.32
C HIS A 90 15.36 0.00 -14.30
N LEU A 91 15.10 0.33 -15.58
CA LEU A 91 14.82 -0.66 -16.62
C LEU A 91 16.00 -1.63 -16.81
N GLN A 92 17.24 -1.13 -16.70
CA GLN A 92 18.46 -1.93 -16.84
C GLN A 92 18.76 -2.78 -15.60
N GLU A 93 18.61 -2.24 -14.39
CA GLU A 93 18.96 -2.95 -13.15
C GLU A 93 17.97 -4.07 -12.83
N THR A 94 16.67 -3.85 -13.07
CA THR A 94 15.64 -4.84 -12.77
C THR A 94 15.69 -6.05 -13.71
N GLN A 95 16.12 -5.87 -14.96
CA GLN A 95 16.07 -6.91 -16.00
C GLN A 95 14.68 -7.59 -16.10
N ALA A 96 13.63 -6.84 -15.75
CA ALA A 96 12.25 -7.34 -15.67
C ALA A 96 11.48 -7.12 -16.98
N TYR A 97 12.07 -6.40 -17.94
CA TYR A 97 11.41 -5.94 -19.14
C TYR A 97 12.18 -6.33 -20.40
N LYS A 98 11.46 -6.80 -21.41
CA LYS A 98 11.98 -7.14 -22.73
C LYS A 98 11.38 -6.20 -23.77
N ILE A 99 12.22 -5.57 -24.59
CA ILE A 99 11.75 -4.82 -25.75
C ILE A 99 11.24 -5.80 -26.81
N VAL A 100 10.00 -5.63 -27.23
CA VAL A 100 9.35 -6.44 -28.26
C VAL A 100 9.49 -5.76 -29.62
N LYS A 101 9.11 -4.48 -29.69
CA LYS A 101 9.08 -3.70 -30.94
C LYS A 101 9.29 -2.21 -30.65
N ARG A 102 9.86 -1.48 -31.61
CA ARG A 102 9.82 -0.01 -31.64
C ARG A 102 8.59 0.43 -32.44
N LEU A 103 7.80 1.32 -31.86
CA LEU A 103 6.57 1.83 -32.46
C LEU A 103 6.85 3.17 -33.15
N GLN A 104 6.21 3.41 -34.30
CA GLN A 104 6.30 4.70 -34.99
C GLN A 104 5.48 5.78 -34.26
N SER A 105 4.35 5.40 -33.65
CA SER A 105 3.54 6.26 -32.79
C SER A 105 2.77 5.41 -31.76
N PHE A 106 2.43 6.02 -30.60
CA PHE A 106 1.72 5.35 -29.51
C PHE A 106 0.30 4.88 -29.92
N ASN A 107 -0.42 5.71 -30.68
CA ASN A 107 -1.76 5.42 -31.22
C ASN A 107 -1.74 4.98 -32.69
N GLY A 108 -0.59 4.55 -33.21
CA GLY A 108 -0.48 4.11 -34.60
C GLY A 108 -1.04 2.72 -34.82
N ASP A 109 -1.29 2.39 -36.09
CA ASP A 109 -1.79 1.08 -36.54
C ASP A 109 -0.98 -0.10 -35.97
N ASP A 110 0.32 0.10 -35.75
CA ASP A 110 1.23 -0.87 -35.14
C ASP A 110 0.82 -1.30 -33.73
N GLY A 111 0.42 -0.35 -32.87
CA GLY A 111 0.05 -0.61 -31.48
C GLY A 111 -1.30 -1.33 -31.40
N GLN A 112 -2.26 -0.90 -32.22
CA GLN A 112 -3.59 -1.50 -32.29
C GLN A 112 -3.55 -2.93 -32.85
N SER A 113 -2.74 -3.15 -33.90
CA SER A 113 -2.53 -4.49 -34.46
C SER A 113 -1.99 -5.48 -33.41
N TYR A 114 -1.02 -5.04 -32.59
CA TYR A 114 -0.48 -5.88 -31.53
C TYR A 114 -1.50 -6.17 -30.42
N LEU A 115 -2.28 -5.17 -30.03
CA LEU A 115 -3.37 -5.33 -29.06
C LEU A 115 -4.41 -6.35 -29.57
N ASN A 116 -4.77 -6.28 -30.85
CA ASN A 116 -5.67 -7.24 -31.48
C ASN A 116 -5.09 -8.66 -31.45
N GLY A 117 -3.79 -8.83 -31.70
CA GLY A 117 -3.13 -10.14 -31.56
C GLY A 117 -3.15 -10.70 -30.14
N ILE A 118 -2.98 -9.86 -29.11
CA ILE A 118 -3.12 -10.28 -27.70
C ILE A 118 -4.56 -10.72 -27.41
N LYS A 119 -5.53 -9.92 -27.86
CA LYS A 119 -6.97 -10.17 -27.76
C LYS A 119 -7.35 -11.53 -28.36
N GLU A 120 -6.92 -11.79 -29.59
CA GLU A 120 -7.12 -13.06 -30.30
C GLU A 120 -6.48 -14.24 -29.56
N ARG A 121 -5.25 -14.08 -29.06
CA ARG A 121 -4.58 -15.12 -28.27
C ARG A 121 -5.37 -15.47 -27.01
N ILE A 122 -5.84 -14.47 -26.26
CA ILE A 122 -6.62 -14.69 -25.04
C ILE A 122 -7.93 -15.41 -25.35
N GLN A 123 -8.64 -14.96 -26.39
CA GLN A 123 -9.87 -15.59 -26.82
C GLN A 123 -9.63 -17.05 -27.23
N TRP A 124 -8.59 -17.32 -28.01
CA TRP A 124 -8.23 -18.67 -28.44
C TRP A 124 -7.94 -19.60 -27.26
N GLU A 125 -7.17 -19.15 -26.26
CA GLU A 125 -6.88 -19.94 -25.06
C GLU A 125 -8.16 -20.25 -24.27
N LEU A 126 -9.02 -19.25 -24.05
CA LEU A 126 -10.30 -19.44 -23.35
C LEU A 126 -11.23 -20.40 -24.11
N THR A 127 -11.34 -20.26 -25.44
CA THR A 127 -12.13 -21.16 -26.28
C THR A 127 -11.58 -22.59 -26.24
N ASN A 128 -10.26 -22.76 -26.23
CA ASN A 128 -9.64 -24.07 -26.09
C ASN A 128 -9.94 -24.72 -24.74
N LEU A 129 -9.87 -23.96 -23.64
CA LEU A 129 -10.24 -24.45 -22.32
C LEU A 129 -11.72 -24.85 -22.27
N LEU A 130 -12.60 -24.10 -22.92
CA LEU A 130 -14.02 -24.42 -23.03
C LEU A 130 -14.25 -25.71 -23.83
N ASN A 131 -13.59 -25.85 -24.99
CA ASN A 131 -13.70 -27.03 -25.86
C ASN A 131 -13.19 -28.30 -25.16
N LYS A 132 -12.16 -28.17 -24.32
CA LYS A 132 -11.63 -29.26 -23.47
C LYS A 132 -12.48 -29.52 -22.22
N GLN A 133 -13.61 -28.82 -22.04
CA GLN A 133 -14.46 -28.88 -20.85
C GLN A 133 -13.69 -28.59 -19.55
N SER A 134 -12.59 -27.85 -19.65
CA SER A 134 -11.75 -27.45 -18.51
C SER A 134 -12.30 -26.22 -17.78
N ILE A 135 -13.21 -25.49 -18.43
CA ILE A 135 -14.04 -24.42 -17.88
C ILE A 135 -15.47 -24.56 -18.39
N THR A 136 -16.45 -24.01 -17.67
CA THR A 136 -17.86 -23.96 -18.07
C THR A 136 -18.13 -22.75 -18.98
N ILE A 137 -19.30 -22.73 -19.63
CA ILE A 137 -19.77 -21.58 -20.42
C ILE A 137 -19.90 -20.33 -19.55
N GLU A 138 -20.41 -20.48 -18.33
CA GLU A 138 -20.54 -19.38 -17.37
C GLU A 138 -19.18 -18.81 -16.97
N GLN A 139 -18.19 -19.68 -16.71
CA GLN A 139 -16.82 -19.26 -16.42
C GLN A 139 -16.17 -18.56 -17.61
N TYR A 140 -16.39 -19.07 -18.82
CA TYR A 140 -15.94 -18.43 -20.06
C TYR A 140 -16.53 -17.03 -20.19
N GLN A 141 -17.84 -16.86 -19.99
CA GLN A 141 -18.53 -15.57 -20.04
C GLN A 141 -18.02 -14.58 -18.99
N GLN A 142 -17.62 -15.05 -17.81
CA GLN A 142 -17.04 -14.21 -16.76
C GLN A 142 -15.58 -13.79 -17.03
N MET A 143 -14.89 -14.48 -17.96
CA MET A 143 -13.47 -14.27 -18.22
C MET A 143 -13.16 -13.65 -19.58
N ILE A 144 -14.04 -13.83 -20.57
CA ILE A 144 -13.93 -13.18 -21.87
C ILE A 144 -14.20 -11.68 -21.73
N TYR A 145 -13.47 -10.85 -22.48
CA TYR A 145 -13.77 -9.42 -22.55
C TYR A 145 -14.81 -9.15 -23.65
N ASN A 146 -15.62 -8.12 -23.47
CA ASN A 146 -16.59 -7.66 -24.46
C ASN A 146 -16.05 -6.40 -25.15
N ASN A 147 -15.86 -6.43 -26.48
CA ASN A 147 -15.37 -5.26 -27.23
C ASN A 147 -16.34 -4.06 -27.19
N GLU A 148 -17.63 -4.28 -26.93
CA GLU A 148 -18.62 -3.19 -26.87
C GLU A 148 -18.62 -2.49 -25.50
N ASP A 149 -18.42 -3.25 -24.41
CA ASP A 149 -18.48 -2.73 -23.04
C ASP A 149 -17.11 -2.39 -22.44
N ASP A 150 -16.06 -3.09 -22.88
CA ASP A 150 -14.70 -2.92 -22.40
C ASP A 150 -13.90 -2.06 -23.40
N ASP A 151 -13.67 -0.79 -23.07
CA ASP A 151 -12.71 0.09 -23.76
C ASP A 151 -11.27 -0.38 -23.49
N VAL A 152 -10.92 -1.54 -24.06
CA VAL A 152 -9.62 -2.18 -23.91
C VAL A 152 -8.60 -1.41 -24.73
N GLN A 153 -7.66 -0.77 -24.03
CA GLN A 153 -6.60 0.02 -24.64
C GLN A 153 -5.23 -0.58 -24.31
N MET A 154 -4.24 -0.18 -25.10
CA MET A 154 -2.87 -0.57 -24.84
C MET A 154 -2.36 0.10 -23.56
N ASN A 155 -1.80 -0.69 -22.65
CA ASN A 155 -1.29 -0.15 -21.41
C ASN A 155 -0.12 0.80 -21.69
N SER A 156 -0.13 1.97 -21.06
CA SER A 156 1.03 2.84 -20.94
C SER A 156 1.50 2.85 -19.49
N ILE A 157 2.81 2.94 -19.31
CA ILE A 157 3.42 3.09 -17.99
C ILE A 157 4.02 4.49 -17.89
N THR A 158 3.72 5.14 -16.77
CA THR A 158 4.36 6.37 -16.33
C THR A 158 5.25 6.04 -15.15
N PHE A 159 6.51 6.49 -15.17
CA PHE A 159 7.39 6.31 -14.02
C PHE A 159 7.17 7.46 -13.05
N LEU A 160 6.66 7.14 -11.85
CA LEU A 160 6.36 8.13 -10.84
C LEU A 160 7.36 8.06 -9.68
N PRO A 161 7.70 9.21 -9.08
CA PRO A 161 8.67 9.29 -8.00
C PRO A 161 8.13 8.72 -6.69
N ASP A 162 8.92 7.85 -6.05
CA ASP A 162 8.73 7.42 -4.67
C ASP A 162 9.47 8.38 -3.74
N THR A 163 8.70 9.30 -3.14
CA THR A 163 9.21 10.37 -2.30
C THR A 163 9.39 9.96 -0.83
N ARG A 164 9.07 8.70 -0.46
CA ARG A 164 9.21 8.19 0.92
C ARG A 164 10.68 8.01 1.34
N ALA A 165 11.56 7.73 0.38
CA ALA A 165 12.95 7.36 0.61
C ALA A 165 13.90 8.57 0.64
N GLY A 166 13.76 9.48 1.61
CA GLY A 166 14.79 10.51 1.89
C GLY A 166 15.41 11.21 0.67
N VAL A 167 16.74 11.35 0.64
CA VAL A 167 17.51 12.16 -0.34
C VAL A 167 17.40 11.64 -1.78
N VAL A 168 17.29 10.32 -1.99
CA VAL A 168 17.34 9.71 -3.33
C VAL A 168 15.96 9.25 -3.76
N VAL A 169 15.35 9.98 -4.69
CA VAL A 169 14.08 9.58 -5.31
C VAL A 169 14.33 8.46 -6.31
N SER A 170 13.68 7.33 -6.07
CA SER A 170 13.51 6.26 -7.06
C SER A 170 12.24 6.49 -7.86
N PHE A 171 12.21 6.00 -9.09
CA PHE A 171 11.06 6.11 -9.98
C PHE A 171 10.46 4.73 -10.18
N ARG A 172 9.20 4.56 -9.77
CA ARG A 172 8.46 3.30 -9.89
C ARG A 172 7.51 3.35 -11.08
N PRO A 173 7.42 2.29 -11.89
CA PRO A 173 6.46 2.23 -12.98
C PRO A 173 5.04 2.12 -12.41
N GLN A 174 4.20 3.07 -12.77
CA GLN A 174 2.78 3.06 -12.50
C GLN A 174 2.03 2.94 -13.83
N MET A 175 1.14 1.95 -13.90
CA MET A 175 0.32 1.79 -15.09
C MET A 175 -0.80 2.83 -15.10
N ASN A 176 -1.02 3.44 -16.26
CA ASN A 176 -2.17 4.31 -16.48
C ASN A 176 -3.46 3.47 -16.48
N HIS A 177 -4.56 4.02 -15.97
CA HIS A 177 -5.84 3.32 -15.78
C HIS A 177 -6.54 3.04 -17.12
N ALA A 178 -6.04 2.05 -17.86
CA ALA A 178 -6.69 1.48 -19.03
C ALA A 178 -7.24 0.08 -18.71
N THR A 179 -8.39 -0.25 -19.29
CA THR A 179 -8.97 -1.59 -19.21
C THR A 179 -8.07 -2.57 -19.96
N ARG A 180 -7.65 -3.65 -19.29
CA ARG A 180 -6.65 -4.59 -19.80
C ARG A 180 -7.34 -5.79 -20.45
N PRO A 181 -6.74 -6.41 -21.48
CA PRO A 181 -7.30 -7.62 -22.08
C PRO A 181 -7.54 -8.78 -21.09
N THR A 182 -6.76 -8.85 -20.01
CA THR A 182 -6.83 -9.91 -18.99
C THR A 182 -7.55 -9.49 -17.70
N VAL A 183 -8.24 -8.35 -17.68
CA VAL A 183 -8.87 -7.82 -16.46
C VAL A 183 -9.89 -8.77 -15.84
N HIS A 184 -10.71 -9.43 -16.68
CA HIS A 184 -11.76 -10.33 -16.24
C HIS A 184 -11.20 -11.66 -15.73
N ILE A 185 -10.25 -12.25 -16.46
CA ILE A 185 -9.48 -13.44 -16.01
C ILE A 185 -8.83 -13.15 -14.65
N THR A 186 -8.17 -12.00 -14.51
CA THR A 186 -7.53 -11.57 -13.27
C THR A 186 -8.53 -11.48 -12.12
N ARG A 187 -9.67 -10.84 -12.35
CA ARG A 187 -10.71 -10.64 -11.31
C ARG A 187 -11.29 -11.98 -10.87
N TYR A 188 -11.59 -12.86 -11.82
CA TYR A 188 -12.11 -14.19 -11.56
C TYR A 188 -11.13 -15.03 -10.73
N LEU A 189 -9.88 -15.15 -11.18
CA LEU A 189 -8.84 -15.91 -10.48
C LEU A 189 -8.53 -15.33 -9.10
N HIS A 190 -8.46 -14.00 -8.97
CA HIS A 190 -8.21 -13.36 -7.70
C HIS A 190 -9.34 -13.65 -6.70
N GLY A 191 -10.62 -13.53 -7.10
CA GLY A 191 -11.75 -13.84 -6.22
C GLY A 191 -11.71 -15.29 -5.71
N PHE A 192 -11.34 -16.22 -6.59
CA PHE A 192 -11.18 -17.63 -6.25
C PHE A 192 -10.00 -17.88 -5.30
N LEU A 193 -8.79 -17.43 -5.66
CA LEU A 193 -7.56 -17.75 -4.94
C LEU A 193 -7.40 -16.97 -3.63
N GLN A 194 -7.84 -15.71 -3.58
CA GLN A 194 -7.68 -14.84 -2.41
C GLN A 194 -8.36 -15.46 -1.17
N THR A 195 -9.56 -16.02 -1.35
CA THR A 195 -10.32 -16.67 -0.28
C THR A 195 -9.57 -17.87 0.32
N ILE A 196 -8.88 -18.64 -0.52
CA ILE A 196 -8.09 -19.81 -0.09
C ILE A 196 -6.82 -19.33 0.63
N TYR A 197 -6.15 -18.33 0.08
CA TYR A 197 -4.98 -17.71 0.69
C TYR A 197 -5.27 -17.11 2.06
N ASP A 198 -6.36 -16.35 2.20
CA ASP A 198 -6.73 -15.72 3.46
C ASP A 198 -6.99 -16.75 4.56
N LYS A 199 -7.58 -17.91 4.21
CA LYS A 199 -7.73 -19.02 5.16
C LYS A 199 -6.39 -19.64 5.54
N ALA A 200 -5.49 -19.85 4.58
CA ALA A 200 -4.18 -20.44 4.82
C ALA A 200 -3.24 -19.53 5.65
N ALA A 201 -3.24 -18.23 5.36
CA ALA A 201 -2.33 -17.25 5.94
C ALA A 201 -2.93 -16.45 7.11
N CYS A 202 -4.13 -16.79 7.58
CA CYS A 202 -4.86 -16.00 8.59
C CYS A 202 -4.07 -15.78 9.89
N LEU A 203 -3.30 -16.78 10.34
CA LEU A 203 -2.53 -16.71 11.59
C LEU A 203 -1.21 -15.92 11.46
N THR A 204 -0.77 -15.64 10.24
CA THR A 204 0.53 -15.02 9.96
C THR A 204 0.40 -13.66 9.30
N THR A 205 -0.84 -13.19 9.06
CA THR A 205 -1.11 -11.94 8.36
C THR A 205 -1.55 -10.84 9.33
N PHE A 206 -0.92 -9.67 9.22
CA PHE A 206 -1.36 -8.44 9.88
C PHE A 206 -2.01 -7.51 8.85
N HIS A 207 -3.30 -7.24 9.02
CA HIS A 207 -4.06 -6.38 8.11
C HIS A 207 -3.90 -4.90 8.45
N ASN A 208 -3.67 -4.57 9.72
CA ASN A 208 -3.50 -3.21 10.21
C ASN A 208 -2.72 -3.19 11.54
N GLY A 209 -2.34 -2.00 12.01
CA GLY A 209 -1.64 -1.84 13.30
C GLY A 209 -2.40 -2.43 14.50
N ILE A 210 -3.73 -2.49 14.46
CA ILE A 210 -4.51 -3.03 15.58
C ILE A 210 -4.28 -4.54 15.75
N ASN A 211 -4.12 -5.30 14.67
CA ASN A 211 -3.76 -6.73 14.78
C ASN A 211 -2.40 -6.92 15.47
N VAL A 212 -1.46 -6.02 15.20
CA VAL A 212 -0.13 -6.04 15.81
C VAL A 212 -0.22 -5.75 17.31
N ILE A 213 -1.01 -4.73 17.69
CA ILE A 213 -1.22 -4.36 19.09
C ILE A 213 -1.89 -5.50 19.85
N GLU A 214 -2.94 -6.11 19.29
CA GLU A 214 -3.60 -7.26 19.92
C GLU A 214 -2.63 -8.43 20.15
N ALA A 215 -1.77 -8.74 19.16
CA ALA A 215 -0.75 -9.78 19.30
C ALA A 215 0.30 -9.42 20.38
N MET A 216 0.75 -8.16 20.42
CA MET A 216 1.72 -7.67 21.39
C MET A 216 1.16 -7.60 22.81
N GLU A 217 -0.11 -7.24 22.98
CA GLU A 217 -0.80 -7.24 24.28
C GLU A 217 -0.92 -8.67 24.84
N ILE A 218 -1.24 -9.65 23.99
CA ILE A 218 -1.25 -11.07 24.38
C ILE A 218 0.15 -11.53 24.77
N TYR A 219 1.17 -11.17 23.98
CA TYR A 219 2.56 -11.50 24.24
C TYR A 219 3.06 -10.91 25.58
N ALA A 220 2.73 -9.64 25.85
CA ALA A 220 3.03 -8.98 27.12
C ALA A 220 2.29 -9.63 28.29
N LYS A 221 0.98 -9.91 28.15
CA LYS A 221 0.16 -10.57 29.18
C LYS A 221 0.67 -11.96 29.55
N ASN A 222 1.26 -12.67 28.58
CA ASN A 222 1.88 -13.98 28.81
C ASN A 222 3.28 -13.89 29.46
N GLY A 223 3.73 -12.70 29.86
CA GLY A 223 5.06 -12.48 30.45
C GLY A 223 6.22 -12.69 29.47
N SER A 224 5.94 -12.69 28.16
CA SER A 224 6.96 -12.92 27.13
C SER A 224 7.68 -11.64 26.72
N LEU A 225 7.11 -10.47 27.00
CA LEU A 225 7.78 -9.18 26.85
C LEU A 225 8.76 -8.96 28.00
N GLN A 226 10.06 -8.94 27.69
CA GLN A 226 11.16 -8.83 28.64
C GLN A 226 11.93 -7.53 28.39
N HIS A 227 12.63 -7.00 29.39
CA HIS A 227 13.50 -5.82 29.23
C HIS A 227 14.51 -5.94 28.07
N GLY A 228 14.91 -7.17 27.70
CA GLY A 228 15.81 -7.44 26.58
C GLY A 228 15.14 -7.67 25.21
N THR A 229 13.80 -7.67 25.13
CA THR A 229 13.06 -7.93 23.90
C THR A 229 13.43 -6.93 22.81
N ARG A 230 13.72 -7.45 21.62
CA ARG A 230 13.94 -6.63 20.42
C ARG A 230 12.76 -6.79 19.50
N PHE A 231 12.34 -5.68 18.90
CA PHE A 231 11.44 -5.68 17.76
C PHE A 231 12.27 -5.72 16.49
N VAL A 232 11.82 -6.50 15.52
CA VAL A 232 12.51 -6.69 14.25
C VAL A 232 11.52 -6.50 13.13
N THR A 233 11.88 -5.68 12.15
CA THR A 233 11.17 -5.58 10.88
C THR A 233 12.06 -5.98 9.72
N ILE A 234 11.47 -6.74 8.81
CA ILE A 234 12.09 -7.13 7.54
C ILE A 234 11.21 -6.57 6.43
N THR A 235 11.78 -5.76 5.55
CA THR A 235 11.11 -5.30 4.33
C THR A 235 11.80 -5.91 3.13
N ILE A 236 11.03 -6.58 2.27
CA ILE A 236 11.51 -7.05 0.97
C ILE A 236 11.19 -5.97 -0.05
N GLU A 237 12.21 -5.44 -0.70
CA GLU A 237 12.06 -4.39 -1.69
C GLU A 237 11.76 -4.98 -3.08
N ASP A 238 11.08 -4.18 -3.91
CA ASP A 238 10.87 -4.44 -5.34
C ASP A 238 10.31 -5.83 -5.70
N CYS A 239 9.44 -6.36 -4.85
CA CYS A 239 8.78 -7.64 -5.05
C CYS A 239 8.06 -7.75 -6.42
N GLU A 240 7.64 -6.61 -6.98
CA GLU A 240 6.95 -6.52 -8.27
C GLU A 240 7.83 -6.84 -9.49
N TYR A 241 9.15 -6.90 -9.34
CA TYR A 241 10.10 -7.17 -10.43
C TYR A 241 11.07 -8.31 -10.14
N LEU A 242 11.01 -8.86 -8.93
CA LEU A 242 12.04 -9.74 -8.38
C LEU A 242 11.91 -11.20 -8.85
N PHE A 243 10.68 -11.72 -8.90
CA PHE A 243 10.41 -13.13 -9.11
C PHE A 243 10.17 -13.44 -10.58
N THR A 244 10.74 -14.52 -11.12
CA THR A 244 10.40 -14.94 -12.48
C THR A 244 8.96 -15.49 -12.54
N HIS A 245 8.35 -15.49 -13.72
CA HIS A 245 7.01 -16.08 -13.88
C HIS A 245 6.99 -17.56 -13.48
N GLU A 246 8.03 -18.32 -13.80
CA GLU A 246 8.14 -19.73 -13.38
C GLU A 246 8.22 -19.89 -11.86
N GLN A 247 8.96 -19.02 -11.16
CA GLN A 247 9.01 -19.06 -9.70
C GLN A 247 7.65 -18.79 -9.06
N LEU A 248 6.88 -17.85 -9.61
CA LEU A 248 5.53 -17.56 -9.14
C LEU A 248 4.58 -18.74 -9.42
N LEU A 249 4.67 -19.35 -10.60
CA LEU A 249 3.86 -20.50 -11.00
C LEU A 249 4.18 -21.74 -10.17
N GLU A 250 5.46 -22.02 -9.90
CA GLU A 250 5.90 -23.14 -9.04
C GLU A 250 5.34 -22.99 -7.62
N LYS A 251 5.40 -21.77 -7.03
CA LYS A 251 4.83 -21.56 -5.69
C LYS A 251 3.31 -21.57 -5.68
N LEU A 252 2.67 -21.11 -6.75
CA LEU A 252 1.23 -21.27 -6.91
C LEU A 252 0.86 -22.76 -6.99
N GLU A 253 1.56 -23.56 -7.78
CA GLU A 253 1.31 -25.00 -7.90
C GLU A 253 1.39 -25.70 -6.54
N ASN A 254 2.48 -25.47 -5.80
CA ASN A 254 2.63 -25.97 -4.43
C ASN A 254 1.44 -25.54 -3.53
N PHE A 255 1.06 -24.27 -3.61
CA PHE A 255 -0.08 -23.72 -2.87
C PHE A 255 -1.40 -24.43 -3.21
N LEU A 256 -1.63 -24.67 -4.49
CA LEU A 256 -2.83 -25.38 -4.95
C LEU A 256 -2.84 -26.81 -4.39
N HIS A 257 -1.70 -27.51 -4.39
CA HIS A 257 -1.60 -28.85 -3.82
C HIS A 257 -1.85 -28.89 -2.31
N ASP A 258 -1.30 -27.95 -1.56
CA ASP A 258 -1.36 -27.94 -0.10
C ASP A 258 -2.72 -27.48 0.45
N TYR A 259 -3.37 -26.52 -0.21
CA TYR A 259 -4.51 -25.78 0.38
C TYR A 259 -5.83 -25.88 -0.39
N VAL A 260 -5.83 -26.33 -1.65
CA VAL A 260 -7.09 -26.44 -2.43
C VAL A 260 -7.77 -27.76 -2.13
N SER A 261 -8.88 -27.70 -1.40
CA SER A 261 -9.69 -28.86 -1.08
C SER A 261 -10.34 -29.49 -2.33
N PRO A 262 -10.68 -30.80 -2.31
CA PRO A 262 -11.27 -31.49 -3.46
C PRO A 262 -12.55 -30.85 -4.02
N GLN A 263 -13.35 -30.19 -3.19
CA GLN A 263 -14.54 -29.45 -3.61
C GLN A 263 -14.22 -28.28 -4.55
N TYR A 264 -13.11 -27.57 -4.32
CA TYR A 264 -12.66 -26.47 -5.17
C TYR A 264 -12.05 -26.97 -6.48
N LYS A 265 -11.46 -28.17 -6.48
CA LYS A 265 -10.97 -28.84 -7.70
C LYS A 265 -12.07 -29.16 -8.70
N ARG A 266 -13.33 -29.29 -8.24
CA ARG A 266 -14.50 -29.46 -9.12
C ARG A 266 -14.89 -28.16 -9.84
N VAL A 267 -14.46 -27.01 -9.32
CA VAL A 267 -14.74 -25.69 -9.91
C VAL A 267 -13.71 -25.35 -10.98
N LEU A 268 -12.42 -25.46 -10.64
CA LEU A 268 -11.30 -25.35 -11.58
C LEU A 268 -10.20 -26.35 -11.21
N SER A 269 -9.63 -27.02 -12.22
CA SER A 269 -8.46 -27.86 -12.02
C SER A 269 -7.21 -27.00 -11.78
N HIS A 270 -6.19 -27.60 -11.15
CA HIS A 270 -4.90 -26.93 -10.92
C HIS A 270 -4.25 -26.51 -12.25
N GLU A 271 -4.29 -27.40 -13.25
CA GLU A 271 -3.74 -27.15 -14.59
C GLU A 271 -4.42 -25.95 -15.26
N THR A 272 -5.75 -25.85 -15.18
CA THR A 272 -6.50 -24.71 -15.72
C THR A 272 -6.10 -23.41 -15.01
N ILE A 273 -5.99 -23.42 -13.69
CA ILE A 273 -5.56 -22.24 -12.91
C ILE A 273 -4.15 -21.81 -13.34
N LEU A 274 -3.20 -22.75 -13.38
CA LEU A 274 -1.82 -22.47 -13.77
C LEU A 274 -1.74 -21.94 -15.21
N SER A 275 -2.50 -22.52 -16.14
CA SER A 275 -2.58 -22.05 -17.53
C SER A 275 -3.12 -20.62 -17.63
N LEU A 276 -4.21 -20.31 -16.94
CA LEU A 276 -4.79 -18.96 -16.94
C LEU A 276 -3.86 -17.94 -16.26
N VAL A 277 -3.21 -18.29 -15.15
CA VAL A 277 -2.22 -17.41 -14.50
C VAL A 277 -1.02 -17.18 -15.41
N ARG A 278 -0.52 -18.22 -16.08
CA ARG A 278 0.57 -18.13 -17.06
C ARG A 278 0.18 -17.19 -18.20
N LEU A 279 -1.05 -17.32 -18.74
CA LEU A 279 -1.58 -16.41 -19.75
C LEU A 279 -1.58 -14.96 -19.25
N VAL A 280 -2.03 -14.69 -18.03
CA VAL A 280 -2.01 -13.34 -17.42
C VAL A 280 -0.59 -12.79 -17.30
N LEU A 281 0.38 -13.61 -16.87
CA LEU A 281 1.78 -13.19 -16.71
C LEU A 281 2.46 -12.92 -18.06
N GLU A 282 2.23 -13.76 -19.06
CA GLU A 282 2.87 -13.65 -20.38
C GLU A 282 2.27 -12.55 -21.26
N THR A 283 1.06 -12.08 -20.95
CA THR A 283 0.35 -11.04 -21.71
C THR A 283 0.50 -9.64 -21.11
N GLN A 284 1.48 -9.46 -20.21
CA GLN A 284 1.78 -8.15 -19.62
C GLN A 284 2.64 -7.31 -20.55
N TYR A 285 1.97 -6.56 -21.41
CA TYR A 285 2.60 -5.60 -22.30
C TYR A 285 2.27 -4.16 -21.91
N PHE A 286 3.21 -3.26 -22.18
CA PHE A 286 3.02 -1.84 -22.04
C PHE A 286 3.91 -1.06 -22.99
N VAL A 287 3.53 0.19 -23.28
CA VAL A 287 4.32 1.10 -24.08
C VAL A 287 4.97 2.17 -23.20
N TYR A 288 6.24 2.43 -23.46
CA TYR A 288 7.01 3.52 -22.87
C TYR A 288 8.02 4.03 -23.90
N ASP A 289 8.15 5.35 -24.06
CA ASP A 289 9.13 5.95 -24.99
C ASP A 289 9.10 5.34 -26.41
N ASN A 290 7.91 5.26 -27.00
CA ASN A 290 7.66 4.65 -28.33
C ASN A 290 8.23 3.23 -28.49
N LYS A 291 8.40 2.49 -27.39
CA LYS A 291 8.82 1.09 -27.38
C LYS A 291 7.77 0.26 -26.68
N LEU A 292 7.45 -0.87 -27.30
CA LEU A 292 6.62 -1.91 -26.72
C LEU A 292 7.50 -2.81 -25.85
N TYR A 293 7.15 -2.92 -24.57
CA TYR A 293 7.80 -3.79 -23.61
C TYR A 293 6.86 -4.93 -23.22
N GLN A 294 7.46 -6.10 -22.98
CA GLN A 294 6.85 -7.21 -22.26
C GLN A 294 7.50 -7.29 -20.88
N GLN A 295 6.69 -7.41 -19.83
CA GLN A 295 7.20 -7.76 -18.52
C GLN A 295 7.45 -9.26 -18.46
N ILE A 296 8.68 -9.65 -18.11
CA ILE A 296 9.16 -11.04 -18.08
C ILE A 296 9.49 -11.52 -16.65
N LYS A 297 9.48 -10.60 -15.68
CA LYS A 297 9.61 -10.88 -14.25
C LYS A 297 8.60 -10.09 -13.44
N GLY A 298 8.10 -10.73 -12.40
CA GLY A 298 7.15 -10.20 -11.44
C GLY A 298 5.81 -9.94 -12.11
N GLY A 299 5.27 -8.75 -11.91
CA GLY A 299 4.15 -8.30 -12.70
C GLY A 299 3.80 -6.83 -12.44
N VAL A 300 2.86 -6.31 -13.21
CA VAL A 300 2.55 -4.89 -13.11
C VAL A 300 1.88 -4.58 -11.76
N SER A 301 2.46 -3.63 -11.04
CA SER A 301 1.88 -3.00 -9.86
C SER A 301 0.43 -2.56 -10.12
N GLY A 302 -0.48 -2.89 -9.20
CA GLY A 302 -1.91 -2.59 -9.31
C GLY A 302 -2.79 -3.72 -9.80
N ILE A 303 -2.24 -4.85 -10.26
CA ILE A 303 -3.03 -6.08 -10.48
C ILE A 303 -3.17 -6.84 -9.15
N PRO A 304 -4.40 -7.03 -8.63
CA PRO A 304 -4.58 -7.76 -7.37
C PRO A 304 -4.05 -9.20 -7.42
N LEU A 305 -4.24 -9.90 -8.55
CA LEU A 305 -3.73 -11.26 -8.73
C LEU A 305 -2.20 -11.33 -8.62
N ILE A 306 -1.46 -10.38 -9.19
CA ILE A 306 0.02 -10.36 -9.08
C ILE A 306 0.45 -10.18 -7.63
N LYS A 307 -0.20 -9.28 -6.89
CA LYS A 307 0.06 -9.10 -5.46
C LYS A 307 -0.21 -10.38 -4.67
N LEU A 308 -1.26 -11.12 -5.02
CA LEU A 308 -1.58 -12.41 -4.43
C LEU A 308 -0.52 -13.48 -4.74
N LEU A 309 -0.03 -13.58 -5.99
CA LEU A 309 1.04 -14.52 -6.35
C LEU A 309 2.33 -14.24 -5.57
N ILE A 310 2.70 -12.97 -5.41
CA ILE A 310 3.84 -12.57 -4.58
C ILE A 310 3.59 -12.96 -3.12
N ASN A 311 2.39 -12.73 -2.60
CA ASN A 311 2.02 -13.13 -1.25
C ASN A 311 2.14 -14.65 -1.03
N ILE A 312 1.71 -15.47 -2.00
CA ILE A 312 1.88 -16.93 -1.98
C ILE A 312 3.35 -17.30 -1.97
N TYR A 313 4.17 -16.68 -2.83
CA TYR A 313 5.61 -16.92 -2.84
C TYR A 313 6.23 -16.62 -1.47
N LEU A 314 5.92 -15.43 -0.91
CA LEU A 314 6.44 -15.01 0.39
C LEU A 314 5.93 -15.88 1.54
N PHE A 315 4.72 -16.42 1.43
CA PHE A 315 4.15 -17.36 2.40
C PHE A 315 4.98 -18.64 2.53
N TYR A 316 5.49 -19.20 1.42
CA TYR A 316 6.40 -20.35 1.50
C TYR A 316 7.80 -19.96 1.97
N TRP A 317 8.26 -18.78 1.54
CA TRP A 317 9.58 -18.26 1.90
C TRP A 317 9.75 -18.11 3.41
N GLU A 318 8.72 -17.61 4.11
CA GLU A 318 8.77 -17.27 5.54
C GLU A 318 8.64 -18.46 6.48
N GLN A 319 8.28 -19.66 6.00
CA GLN A 319 7.96 -20.81 6.86
C GLN A 319 9.09 -21.19 7.82
N GLN A 320 10.35 -21.12 7.39
CA GLN A 320 11.49 -21.42 8.27
C GLN A 320 11.65 -20.39 9.38
N LEU A 321 11.41 -19.11 9.09
CA LEU A 321 11.42 -18.04 10.08
C LEU A 321 10.27 -18.26 11.08
N ILE A 322 9.07 -18.55 10.59
CA ILE A 322 7.90 -18.82 11.44
C ILE A 322 8.15 -20.00 12.36
N GLN A 323 8.65 -21.12 11.85
CA GLN A 323 8.96 -22.30 12.68
C GLN A 323 10.00 -21.98 13.77
N CYS A 324 10.99 -21.16 13.45
CA CYS A 324 12.01 -20.69 14.39
C CYS A 324 11.40 -19.84 15.51
N LEU A 325 10.52 -18.91 15.16
CA LEU A 325 9.84 -17.99 16.09
C LEU A 325 8.78 -18.71 16.94
N TYR A 326 8.01 -19.61 16.34
CA TYR A 326 6.99 -20.39 17.02
C TYR A 326 7.57 -21.23 18.17
N LYS A 327 8.69 -21.93 17.92
CA LYS A 327 9.41 -22.70 18.96
C LYS A 327 9.85 -21.84 20.16
N ARG A 328 10.04 -20.54 19.93
CA ARG A 328 10.45 -19.56 20.93
C ARG A 328 9.30 -18.76 21.53
N LYS A 329 8.06 -19.03 21.09
CA LYS A 329 6.85 -18.30 21.48
C LYS A 329 6.93 -16.81 21.16
N GLU A 330 7.65 -16.45 20.08
CA GLU A 330 7.76 -15.08 19.60
C GLU A 330 6.53 -14.68 18.76
N VAL A 331 6.19 -13.40 18.74
CA VAL A 331 5.17 -12.86 17.84
C VAL A 331 5.74 -12.83 16.43
N PHE A 332 4.92 -13.19 15.46
CA PHE A 332 5.19 -13.00 14.04
C PHE A 332 3.94 -12.51 13.32
N GLY A 333 4.12 -11.61 12.37
CA GLY A 333 3.12 -11.38 11.34
C GLY A 333 3.64 -10.53 10.19
N ARG A 334 3.00 -10.67 9.03
CA ARG A 334 3.39 -10.03 7.78
C ARG A 334 2.24 -9.22 7.20
N SER A 335 2.59 -8.07 6.63
CA SER A 335 1.73 -7.27 5.79
C SER A 335 2.41 -7.06 4.43
N PHE A 336 1.94 -7.81 3.44
CA PHE A 336 2.53 -7.89 2.10
C PHE A 336 4.06 -8.15 2.14
N ASN A 337 4.88 -7.14 1.88
CA ASN A 337 6.33 -7.22 1.81
C ASN A 337 7.04 -6.83 3.13
N LYS A 338 6.29 -6.45 4.16
CA LYS A 338 6.82 -6.09 5.49
C LYS A 338 6.48 -7.17 6.50
N MET A 339 7.47 -7.66 7.22
CA MET A 339 7.32 -8.62 8.32
C MET A 339 7.70 -7.97 9.63
N PHE A 340 7.06 -8.41 10.70
CA PHE A 340 7.34 -8.00 12.07
C PHE A 340 7.45 -9.23 12.96
N PHE A 341 8.45 -9.21 13.86
CA PHE A 341 8.53 -10.20 14.93
C PHE A 341 9.28 -9.69 16.16
N THR A 342 9.07 -10.38 17.28
CA THR A 342 9.79 -10.16 18.55
C THR A 342 10.99 -11.10 18.68
N TRP A 343 11.98 -10.69 19.46
CA TRP A 343 13.18 -11.50 19.69
C TRP A 343 13.77 -11.28 21.09
N ASN A 344 13.73 -12.32 21.93
CA ASN A 344 14.26 -12.29 23.31
C ASN A 344 15.69 -12.81 23.45
N GLU A 345 16.25 -13.48 22.45
CA GLU A 345 17.61 -13.99 22.54
C GLU A 345 18.67 -12.91 22.27
N SER A 346 19.95 -13.29 22.38
CA SER A 346 21.07 -12.37 22.12
C SER A 346 21.05 -11.84 20.68
N LYS A 347 21.57 -10.62 20.51
CA LYS A 347 21.76 -9.99 19.19
C LYS A 347 22.61 -10.86 18.26
N GLN A 348 23.60 -11.57 18.80
CA GLN A 348 24.46 -12.47 18.02
C GLN A 348 23.65 -13.61 17.38
N LYS A 349 22.74 -14.23 18.14
CA LYS A 349 21.88 -15.31 17.60
C LYS A 349 20.87 -14.78 16.58
N LEU A 350 20.35 -13.57 16.79
CA LEU A 350 19.53 -12.88 15.78
C LEU A 350 20.31 -12.70 14.49
N CYS A 351 21.54 -12.15 14.56
CA CYS A 351 22.40 -11.98 13.40
C CYS A 351 22.68 -13.32 12.70
N SER A 352 23.06 -14.37 13.44
CA SER A 352 23.30 -15.69 12.85
C SER A 352 22.06 -16.26 12.14
N MET A 353 20.88 -16.14 12.75
CA MET A 353 19.63 -16.58 12.15
C MET A 353 19.31 -15.79 10.86
N LEU A 354 19.47 -14.48 10.90
CA LEU A 354 19.24 -13.62 9.74
C LEU A 354 20.25 -13.88 8.62
N GLU A 355 21.50 -14.18 8.94
CA GLU A 355 22.51 -14.56 7.96
C GLU A 355 22.19 -15.91 7.30
N VAL A 356 21.63 -16.87 8.05
CA VAL A 356 21.13 -18.12 7.45
C VAL A 356 20.00 -17.85 6.46
N ILE A 357 19.05 -16.97 6.81
CA ILE A 357 17.97 -16.56 5.90
C ILE A 357 18.55 -15.87 4.66
N LYS A 358 19.44 -14.89 4.82
CA LYS A 358 20.07 -14.19 3.69
C LYS A 358 20.84 -15.14 2.78
N ARG A 359 21.62 -16.08 3.34
CA ARG A 359 22.38 -17.06 2.56
C ARG A 359 21.49 -18.00 1.75
N LYS A 360 20.32 -18.36 2.28
CA LYS A 360 19.36 -19.19 1.55
C LYS A 360 18.72 -18.43 0.38
N TYR A 361 18.68 -17.09 0.46
CA TYR A 361 17.96 -16.24 -0.48
C TYR A 361 18.80 -15.03 -0.90
N VAL A 362 20.02 -15.29 -1.40
CA VAL A 362 21.04 -14.27 -1.74
C VAL A 362 20.51 -13.17 -2.68
N HIS A 363 19.45 -13.47 -3.44
CA HIS A 363 18.90 -12.58 -4.45
C HIS A 363 17.79 -11.64 -3.95
N LEU A 364 17.30 -11.76 -2.72
CA LEU A 364 16.23 -10.89 -2.22
C LEU A 364 16.82 -9.60 -1.59
N PRO A 365 16.45 -8.40 -2.06
CA PRO A 365 16.85 -7.15 -1.42
C PRO A 365 16.06 -6.98 -0.12
N ILE A 366 16.71 -7.35 1.00
CA ILE A 366 16.12 -7.32 2.33
C ILE A 366 16.66 -6.13 3.12
N HIS A 367 15.76 -5.23 3.52
CA HIS A 367 16.04 -4.20 4.50
C HIS A 367 15.61 -4.65 5.90
N LEU A 368 16.56 -4.67 6.85
CA LEU A 368 16.34 -5.08 8.23
C LEU A 368 16.42 -3.87 9.16
N SER A 369 15.45 -3.73 10.06
CA SER A 369 15.55 -2.82 11.20
C SER A 369 15.31 -3.59 12.50
N THR A 370 16.04 -3.23 13.56
CA THR A 370 15.89 -3.83 14.89
C THR A 370 16.15 -2.81 15.98
N GLY A 371 15.35 -2.86 17.05
CA GLY A 371 15.47 -1.94 18.18
C GLY A 371 14.54 -2.27 19.34
N SER A 372 14.62 -1.47 20.39
CA SER A 372 13.64 -1.44 21.49
C SER A 372 12.41 -0.57 21.19
N SER A 373 12.49 0.24 20.13
CA SER A 373 11.35 0.89 19.48
C SER A 373 11.45 0.66 17.96
N ILE A 374 10.32 0.43 17.30
CA ILE A 374 10.26 0.27 15.85
C ILE A 374 8.92 0.73 15.27
N ASN A 375 8.97 1.26 14.05
CA ASN A 375 7.77 1.57 13.27
C ASN A 375 7.38 0.35 12.42
N TYR A 376 6.11 -0.03 12.49
CA TYR A 376 5.55 -1.07 11.66
C TYR A 376 4.10 -0.73 11.29
N LEU A 377 3.78 -0.82 9.99
CA LEU A 377 2.55 -0.27 9.43
C LEU A 377 2.39 1.20 9.81
N ASP A 378 1.37 1.50 10.60
CA ASP A 378 0.93 2.83 10.97
C ASP A 378 1.06 3.10 12.48
N ILE A 379 1.87 2.29 13.16
CA ILE A 379 2.12 2.38 14.60
C ILE A 379 3.63 2.33 14.90
N GLU A 380 4.01 3.01 15.98
CA GLU A 380 5.30 2.82 16.65
C GLU A 380 5.09 1.90 17.85
N ILE A 381 5.93 0.89 17.97
CA ILE A 381 5.91 -0.09 19.05
C ILE A 381 7.21 0.05 19.81
N SER A 382 7.10 0.34 21.10
CA SER A 382 8.22 0.48 22.01
C SER A 382 7.97 -0.31 23.28
N GLN A 383 9.03 -0.47 24.08
CA GLN A 383 8.90 -0.97 25.44
C GLN A 383 9.63 -0.05 26.42
N GLU A 384 8.99 0.19 27.55
CA GLU A 384 9.57 0.92 28.68
C GLU A 384 9.40 0.06 29.93
N ASN A 385 10.50 -0.32 30.60
CA ASN A 385 10.47 -1.17 31.80
C ASN A 385 9.68 -2.49 31.64
N SER A 386 9.77 -3.14 30.46
CA SER A 386 8.98 -4.34 30.09
C SER A 386 7.47 -4.11 29.95
N ILE A 387 7.03 -2.85 29.92
CA ILE A 387 5.65 -2.45 29.64
C ILE A 387 5.56 -2.08 28.16
N LEU A 388 4.59 -2.68 27.47
CA LEU A 388 4.30 -2.38 26.08
C LEU A 388 3.82 -0.93 25.93
N GLN A 389 4.48 -0.20 25.05
CA GLN A 389 4.06 1.13 24.64
C GLN A 389 3.80 1.15 23.14
N THR A 390 2.67 1.72 22.75
CA THR A 390 2.33 1.90 21.34
C THR A 390 1.73 3.28 21.13
N LYS A 391 1.99 3.85 19.96
CA LYS A 391 1.41 5.12 19.50
C LYS A 391 1.24 5.12 17.98
N ILE A 392 0.47 6.07 17.46
CA ILE A 392 0.31 6.21 16.01
C ILE A 392 1.63 6.74 15.41
N CYS A 393 2.06 6.09 14.33
CA CYS A 393 3.15 6.58 13.49
C CYS A 393 2.57 7.14 12.19
N ARG A 394 2.55 8.48 12.07
CA ARG A 394 2.07 9.16 10.86
C ARG A 394 3.20 9.34 9.86
N SER A 395 2.90 9.17 8.57
CA SER A 395 3.77 9.69 7.52
C SER A 395 3.60 11.20 7.49
N CYS A 396 4.62 11.92 7.95
CA CYS A 396 4.62 13.37 8.23
C CYS A 396 4.22 14.28 7.05
N LEU A 397 4.12 13.78 5.82
CA LEU A 397 3.74 14.57 4.63
C LEU A 397 2.30 14.35 4.17
N THR A 398 1.75 13.14 4.32
CA THR A 398 0.47 12.75 3.71
C THR A 398 -0.73 13.24 4.50
N GLU A 399 -0.72 13.12 5.83
CA GLU A 399 -1.96 13.26 6.61
C GLU A 399 -2.30 14.71 7.00
N LEU A 400 -1.34 15.65 6.83
CA LEU A 400 -1.55 17.07 7.13
C LEU A 400 -2.45 17.76 6.10
N TYR A 401 -2.52 17.25 4.86
CA TYR A 401 -3.10 17.97 3.70
C TYR A 401 -4.24 17.23 3.00
N THR A 402 -4.56 16.01 3.42
CA THR A 402 -5.49 15.14 2.67
C THR A 402 -6.95 15.60 2.69
N TRP A 403 -7.37 16.50 3.59
CA TRP A 403 -8.80 16.74 3.83
C TRP A 403 -9.14 18.22 4.06
N PRO A 404 -9.24 19.08 3.04
CA PRO A 404 -9.73 20.44 3.22
C PRO A 404 -11.22 20.44 3.63
N TYR A 405 -11.61 21.37 4.49
CA TYR A 405 -13.01 21.67 4.74
C TYR A 405 -13.61 22.38 3.52
N VAL A 406 -14.61 21.76 2.90
CA VAL A 406 -15.30 22.27 1.72
C VAL A 406 -16.73 22.64 2.12
N ILE A 407 -17.10 23.89 1.86
CA ILE A 407 -18.45 24.40 2.09
C ILE A 407 -19.42 23.59 1.22
N ASN A 408 -20.56 23.18 1.78
CA ASN A 408 -21.59 22.33 1.17
C ASN A 408 -21.19 20.86 0.95
N TYR A 409 -20.05 20.41 1.50
CA TYR A 409 -19.78 18.98 1.60
C TYR A 409 -20.59 18.37 2.76
N PRO A 410 -21.09 17.12 2.64
CA PRO A 410 -21.89 16.48 3.69
C PRO A 410 -21.14 16.43 5.03
N LEU A 411 -21.69 17.10 6.06
CA LEU A 411 -21.06 17.21 7.38
C LEU A 411 -20.93 15.85 8.06
N GLU A 412 -21.85 14.92 7.79
CA GLU A 412 -21.85 13.57 8.36
C GLU A 412 -20.58 12.80 7.97
N GLN A 413 -20.05 13.03 6.78
CA GLN A 413 -18.83 12.37 6.32
C GLN A 413 -17.60 12.89 7.07
N TYR A 414 -17.54 14.20 7.33
CA TYR A 414 -16.50 14.80 8.17
C TYR A 414 -16.60 14.32 9.62
N MET A 415 -17.81 14.25 10.17
CA MET A 415 -18.03 13.71 11.52
C MET A 415 -17.58 12.25 11.61
N ALA A 416 -17.96 11.42 10.63
CA ALA A 416 -17.56 10.01 10.57
C ALA A 416 -16.04 9.85 10.46
N MET A 417 -15.38 10.70 9.67
CA MET A 417 -13.92 10.74 9.53
C MET A 417 -13.23 11.09 10.85
N ILE A 418 -13.59 12.23 11.47
CA ILE A 418 -13.00 12.65 12.76
C ILE A 418 -13.21 11.56 13.82
N ARG A 419 -14.42 10.99 13.87
CA ARG A 419 -14.74 9.87 14.75
C ARG A 419 -13.83 8.66 14.49
N ALA A 420 -13.61 8.27 13.23
CA ALA A 420 -12.75 7.14 12.88
C ALA A 420 -11.28 7.38 13.28
N ILE A 421 -10.78 8.62 13.12
CA ILE A 421 -9.43 9.02 13.54
C ILE A 421 -9.30 8.90 15.07
N LEU A 422 -10.27 9.41 15.84
CA LEU A 422 -10.25 9.33 17.31
C LEU A 422 -10.33 7.88 17.81
N ILE A 423 -11.17 7.05 17.20
CA ILE A 423 -11.21 5.60 17.49
C ILE A 423 -9.84 4.99 17.27
N ARG A 424 -9.23 5.22 16.10
CA ARG A 424 -7.90 4.69 15.77
C ARG A 424 -6.85 5.16 16.78
N ALA A 425 -6.85 6.43 17.16
CA ALA A 425 -5.95 6.98 18.18
C ALA A 425 -6.06 6.25 19.52
N ILE A 426 -7.29 6.03 20.01
CA ILE A 426 -7.50 5.33 21.28
C ILE A 426 -7.11 3.85 21.19
N GLN A 427 -7.45 3.18 20.09
CA GLN A 427 -7.07 1.77 19.89
C GLN A 427 -5.55 1.61 19.78
N SER A 428 -4.86 2.60 19.22
CA SER A 428 -3.43 2.54 18.93
C SER A 428 -2.54 2.99 20.09
N CYS A 429 -2.94 4.01 20.84
CA CYS A 429 -2.14 4.57 21.94
C CYS A 429 -2.39 3.81 23.25
N THR A 430 -1.35 3.22 23.85
CA THR A 430 -1.50 2.56 25.18
C THR A 430 -1.41 3.55 26.33
N ASN A 431 -0.76 4.70 26.14
CA ASN A 431 -0.59 5.75 27.14
C ASN A 431 -1.47 6.96 26.83
N ILE A 432 -2.08 7.55 27.86
CA ILE A 432 -2.89 8.77 27.75
C ILE A 432 -2.09 9.95 27.20
N ARG A 433 -0.79 10.05 27.51
CA ARG A 433 0.07 11.12 27.01
C ARG A 433 0.17 11.06 25.49
N GLU A 434 0.51 9.90 24.94
CA GLU A 434 0.60 9.69 23.49
C GLU A 434 -0.75 9.90 22.80
N PHE A 435 -1.85 9.50 23.45
CA PHE A 435 -3.19 9.83 22.95
C PHE A 435 -3.47 11.32 22.92
N ARG A 436 -3.09 12.08 23.96
CA ARG A 436 -3.27 13.53 24.00
C ARG A 436 -2.45 14.22 22.93
N ASP A 437 -1.20 13.82 22.73
CA ASP A 437 -0.33 14.38 21.72
C ASP A 437 -0.93 14.17 20.30
N GLU A 438 -1.42 12.96 20.04
CA GLU A 438 -2.13 12.63 18.79
C GLU A 438 -3.45 13.41 18.65
N TYR A 439 -4.24 13.54 19.72
CA TYR A 439 -5.48 14.31 19.72
C TYR A 439 -5.25 15.79 19.39
N MET A 440 -4.22 16.40 19.99
CA MET A 440 -3.84 17.79 19.74
C MET A 440 -3.32 17.97 18.31
N LEU A 441 -2.59 16.99 17.79
CA LEU A 441 -2.14 16.98 16.40
C LEU A 441 -3.33 16.93 15.43
N VAL A 442 -4.29 16.01 15.64
CA VAL A 442 -5.52 15.93 14.82
C VAL A 442 -6.30 17.23 14.85
N HIS A 443 -6.47 17.82 16.03
CA HIS A 443 -7.14 19.10 16.17
C HIS A 443 -6.45 20.20 15.35
N SER A 444 -5.11 20.26 15.44
CA SER A 444 -4.29 21.21 14.67
C SER A 444 -4.40 20.99 13.16
N ILE A 445 -4.43 19.73 12.71
CA ILE A 445 -4.64 19.36 11.30
C ILE A 445 -6.00 19.84 10.81
N CYS A 446 -7.07 19.62 11.58
CA CYS A 446 -8.40 20.09 11.21
C CYS A 446 -8.45 21.62 11.10
N LEU A 447 -7.88 22.36 12.06
CA LEU A 447 -7.81 23.82 11.98
C LEU A 447 -7.01 24.30 10.77
N PHE A 448 -5.86 23.66 10.50
CA PHE A 448 -5.05 23.95 9.33
C PHE A 448 -5.82 23.74 8.02
N ASN A 449 -6.66 22.69 7.97
CA ASN A 449 -7.56 22.40 6.87
C ASN A 449 -8.88 23.19 6.90
N ARG A 450 -8.95 24.27 7.68
CA ARG A 450 -10.06 25.24 7.75
C ARG A 450 -11.38 24.69 8.29
N PHE A 451 -11.35 23.60 9.05
CA PHE A 451 -12.55 23.17 9.78
C PHE A 451 -12.91 24.24 10.83
N PRO A 452 -14.19 24.61 10.98
CA PRO A 452 -14.62 25.51 12.05
C PRO A 452 -14.29 24.93 13.42
N SER A 453 -13.71 25.75 14.32
CA SER A 453 -13.34 25.30 15.67
C SER A 453 -14.53 24.73 16.45
N ASP A 454 -15.70 25.36 16.33
CA ASP A 454 -16.93 24.90 16.98
C ASP A 454 -17.40 23.54 16.45
N PHE A 455 -17.20 23.29 15.15
CA PHE A 455 -17.51 22.00 14.54
C PHE A 455 -16.62 20.89 15.10
N ILE A 456 -15.31 21.13 15.20
CA ILE A 456 -14.36 20.16 15.78
C ILE A 456 -14.73 19.87 17.25
N THR A 457 -15.00 20.92 18.03
CA THR A 457 -15.41 20.80 19.43
C THR A 457 -16.70 20.00 19.57
N SER A 458 -17.69 20.25 18.72
CA SER A 458 -18.96 19.51 18.69
C SER A 458 -18.73 18.02 18.38
N CYS A 459 -17.93 17.71 17.35
CA CYS A 459 -17.58 16.33 16.99
C CYS A 459 -16.91 15.58 18.16
N ASN A 460 -15.95 16.23 18.82
CA ASN A 460 -15.24 15.65 19.96
C ASN A 460 -16.19 15.43 21.14
N HIS A 461 -17.07 16.38 21.42
CA HIS A 461 -18.07 16.25 22.48
C HIS A 461 -19.01 15.06 22.22
N GLN A 462 -19.54 14.95 20.99
CA GLN A 462 -20.40 13.84 20.60
C GLN A 462 -19.68 12.49 20.69
N PHE A 463 -18.41 12.44 20.27
CA PHE A 463 -17.59 11.23 20.38
C PHE A 463 -17.42 10.78 21.83
N PHE A 464 -17.01 11.69 22.72
CA PHE A 464 -16.82 11.33 24.12
C PHE A 464 -18.15 11.01 24.81
N GLN A 465 -19.25 11.67 24.48
CA GLN A 465 -20.57 11.31 24.98
C GLN A 465 -20.99 9.88 24.60
N GLU A 466 -20.69 9.43 23.38
CA GLU A 466 -21.00 8.07 22.89
C GLU A 466 -20.37 6.98 23.79
N PHE A 467 -19.14 7.21 24.25
CA PHE A 467 -18.37 6.25 25.05
C PHE A 467 -18.28 6.64 26.54
N ASN A 468 -18.93 7.74 26.94
CA ASN A 468 -18.89 8.29 28.29
C ASN A 468 -20.18 9.02 28.73
N PRO A 469 -21.33 8.35 28.72
CA PRO A 469 -22.58 9.01 29.09
C PRO A 469 -22.60 9.51 30.56
N SER A 470 -21.68 9.02 31.41
CA SER A 470 -21.59 9.36 32.84
C SER A 470 -20.67 10.56 33.17
N LYS A 471 -20.15 11.30 32.18
CA LYS A 471 -19.28 12.50 32.35
C LYS A 471 -18.03 12.30 33.23
N LYS A 472 -17.46 11.09 33.31
CA LYS A 472 -16.16 10.91 33.99
C LYS A 472 -15.06 11.53 33.14
N ASP A 473 -14.37 12.57 33.60
CA ASP A 473 -13.29 13.18 32.82
C ASP A 473 -12.19 12.16 32.47
N TYR A 474 -12.25 11.56 31.28
CA TYR A 474 -11.22 10.69 30.72
C TYR A 474 -9.93 11.47 30.42
N ASN A 475 -10.02 12.80 30.44
CA ASN A 475 -8.97 13.72 30.06
C ASN A 475 -7.80 13.81 31.05
N TYR A 476 -7.83 13.22 32.25
CA TYR A 476 -6.80 13.50 33.26
C TYR A 476 -5.97 12.33 33.78
N ASN A 477 -6.45 11.08 33.75
CA ASN A 477 -5.69 9.97 34.34
C ASN A 477 -5.66 8.69 33.49
N GLN A 478 -4.56 7.95 33.61
CA GLN A 478 -4.27 6.74 32.83
C GLN A 478 -5.31 5.62 33.06
N ILE A 479 -5.91 5.53 34.25
CA ILE A 479 -6.89 4.50 34.61
C ILE A 479 -8.20 4.71 33.84
N SER A 480 -8.71 5.94 33.87
CA SER A 480 -9.88 6.37 33.13
C SER A 480 -9.68 6.16 31.62
N TYR A 481 -8.50 6.51 31.08
CA TYR A 481 -8.16 6.25 29.69
C TYR A 481 -8.13 4.74 29.34
N ALA A 482 -7.53 3.91 30.19
CA ALA A 482 -7.50 2.47 29.98
C ALA A 482 -8.91 1.86 29.92
N HIS A 483 -9.84 2.36 30.75
CA HIS A 483 -11.24 1.95 30.71
C HIS A 483 -11.94 2.35 29.40
N LEU A 484 -11.77 3.61 28.96
CA LEU A 484 -12.30 4.08 27.67
C LEU A 484 -11.78 3.21 26.51
N ARG A 485 -10.46 2.95 26.49
CA ARG A 485 -9.83 2.10 25.49
C ARG A 485 -10.39 0.69 25.49
N GLN A 486 -10.60 0.11 26.66
CA GLN A 486 -11.20 -1.22 26.80
C GLN A 486 -12.63 -1.25 26.24
N GLN A 487 -13.47 -0.24 26.54
CA GLN A 487 -14.83 -0.15 26.03
C GLN A 487 -14.88 -0.05 24.50
N ILE A 488 -14.05 0.81 23.92
CA ILE A 488 -13.94 0.96 22.45
C ILE A 488 -13.47 -0.36 21.84
N ASN A 489 -12.41 -0.96 22.37
CA ASN A 489 -11.89 -2.23 21.88
C ASN A 489 -12.94 -3.35 21.92
N MET A 490 -13.72 -3.45 23.01
CA MET A 490 -14.82 -4.43 23.09
C MET A 490 -15.88 -4.19 22.02
N LYS A 491 -16.36 -2.95 21.86
CA LYS A 491 -17.39 -2.59 20.89
C LYS A 491 -16.97 -2.97 19.46
N PHE A 492 -15.74 -2.64 19.07
CA PHE A 492 -15.25 -2.91 17.72
C PHE A 492 -14.77 -4.35 17.52
N LYS A 493 -14.30 -5.04 18.57
CA LYS A 493 -13.97 -6.47 18.48
C LYS A 493 -15.20 -7.32 18.20
N LEU A 494 -16.33 -7.03 18.85
CA LEU A 494 -17.60 -7.71 18.59
C LEU A 494 -18.09 -7.48 17.16
N ALA A 495 -17.98 -6.25 16.65
CA ALA A 495 -18.33 -5.93 15.26
C ALA A 495 -17.44 -6.65 14.23
N ARG A 496 -16.14 -6.84 14.52
CA ARG A 496 -15.24 -7.61 13.65
C ARG A 496 -15.60 -9.10 13.64
N LEU A 497 -15.96 -9.66 14.80
CA LEU A 497 -16.35 -11.06 14.91
C LEU A 497 -17.67 -11.34 14.19
N SER A 498 -18.66 -10.45 14.26
CA SER A 498 -19.92 -10.60 13.52
C SER A 498 -19.72 -10.53 12.00
N LEU A 499 -18.89 -9.61 11.50
CA LEU A 499 -18.51 -9.52 10.09
C LEU A 499 -17.71 -10.74 9.61
N SER A 500 -16.84 -11.30 10.46
CA SER A 500 -16.09 -12.51 10.11
C SER A 500 -16.95 -13.76 10.01
N ASN A 501 -18.07 -13.81 10.76
CA ASN A 501 -19.00 -14.93 10.71
C ASN A 501 -19.92 -14.87 9.48
N SER A 502 -20.28 -13.68 8.99
CA SER A 502 -21.05 -13.53 7.74
C SER A 502 -20.24 -13.82 6.47
N VAL A 503 -18.90 -13.80 6.56
CA VAL A 503 -17.99 -14.21 5.47
C VAL A 503 -17.64 -15.71 5.57
N ARG A 504 -17.96 -16.35 6.70
CA ARG A 504 -17.75 -17.80 6.93
C ARG A 504 -18.98 -18.64 6.58
N SER A 505 -20.18 -18.05 6.55
CA SER A 505 -21.41 -18.62 5.98
C SER A 505 -21.45 -18.35 4.47
#